data_AF-A0A836RQM5-F1
#
_entry.id   AF-A0A836RQM5-F1
#
_cell.length_a   1.000
_cell.length_b   1.000
_cell.length_c   1.000
_cell.angle_alpha   90.00
_cell.angle_beta   90.00
_cell.angle_gamma   90.00
#
_symmetry.space_group_name_H-M   'P 1'
#
loop_
_entity.id
_entity.type
_entity.pdbx_description
1 polymer ?
#
loop_
_entity_poly.entity_id
_entity_poly.type
_entity_poly.pdbx_seq_one_letter_code
_entity_poly.pdbx_strand_id
1 'polypeptide(L)'
;MVLVLCLFLLETNPVKLVLKIPIKIYQQTASKAQGEVCNFNPTCSHFTYEAIDRYGPFGIILGADRLERCNLCVWSYYGRYYHSLKEGRIYDPVKNHNPFTNGNRRLSRPLWH
;
A
#
# COMPACT_ATOMS: atom_id res chain seq x y z
N MET A 1 22.70 5.24 6.79
CA MET A 1 22.37 3.90 7.33
C MET A 1 22.17 3.92 8.84
N VAL A 2 23.10 4.47 9.64
CA VAL A 2 23.00 4.54 11.11
C VAL A 2 21.76 5.29 11.62
N LEU A 3 21.40 6.43 11.02
CA LEU A 3 20.19 7.19 11.38
C LEU A 3 18.88 6.45 11.08
N VAL A 4 18.86 5.62 10.03
CA VAL A 4 17.67 4.83 9.67
C VAL A 4 17.48 3.68 10.64
N LEU A 5 18.57 3.04 11.08
CA LEU A 5 18.54 2.05 12.17
C LEU A 5 18.10 2.68 13.50
N CYS A 6 18.59 3.88 13.81
CA CYS A 6 18.27 4.59 15.05
C CYS A 6 16.79 5.00 15.11
N LEU A 7 16.21 5.47 14.00
CA LEU A 7 14.78 5.74 13.91
C LEU A 7 13.93 4.45 13.94
N PHE A 8 14.47 3.31 13.49
CA PHE A 8 13.82 2.00 13.60
C PHE A 8 13.73 1.50 15.04
N LEU A 9 14.73 1.79 15.87
CA LEU A 9 14.78 1.38 17.28
C LEU A 9 13.89 2.24 18.20
N LEU A 10 13.32 3.33 17.69
CA LEU A 10 12.39 4.20 18.44
C LEU A 10 10.92 3.78 18.32
N GLU A 11 10.60 2.78 17.50
CA GLU A 11 9.24 2.28 17.36
C GLU A 11 8.94 1.25 18.48
N THR A 12 8.13 1.65 19.47
CA THR A 12 7.84 0.85 20.68
C THR A 12 6.96 -0.38 20.44
N ASN A 13 6.36 -0.53 19.26
CA ASN A 13 5.50 -1.67 18.94
C ASN A 13 6.25 -2.73 18.10
N PRO A 14 6.65 -3.87 18.70
CA PRO A 14 7.44 -4.89 18.02
C PRO A 14 6.71 -5.52 16.83
N VAL A 15 5.37 -5.56 16.85
CA VAL A 15 4.57 -6.15 15.77
C VAL A 15 4.64 -5.29 14.51
N LYS A 16 4.49 -3.96 14.66
CA LYS A 16 4.60 -3.04 13.52
C LYS A 16 6.01 -3.05 12.92
N LEU A 17 7.02 -3.18 13.78
CA LEU A 17 8.41 -3.25 13.37
C LEU A 17 8.67 -4.47 12.47
N VAL A 18 8.30 -5.66 12.95
CA VAL A 18 8.50 -6.93 12.20
C VAL A 18 7.82 -6.89 10.83
N LEU A 19 6.64 -6.28 10.73
CA LEU A 19 5.91 -6.16 9.46
C LEU A 19 6.49 -5.10 8.52
N LYS A 20 7.02 -3.99 9.04
CA LYS A 20 7.57 -2.89 8.24
C LYS A 20 8.98 -3.17 7.70
N ILE A 21 9.81 -3.93 8.43
CA ILE A 21 11.20 -4.29 8.03
C ILE A 21 11.28 -4.88 6.62
N PRO A 22 10.59 -5.99 6.28
CA PRO A 22 10.73 -6.63 4.98
C PRO A 22 10.28 -5.72 3.84
N ILE A 23 9.24 -4.91 4.05
CA ILE A 23 8.74 -3.95 3.05
C ILE A 23 9.78 -2.88 2.77
N LYS A 24 10.47 -2.38 3.79
CA LYS A 24 11.49 -1.35 3.61
C LYS A 24 12.75 -1.90 2.94
N ILE A 25 13.14 -3.13 3.29
CA ILE A 25 14.22 -3.83 2.58
C ILE A 25 13.85 -3.96 1.11
N TYR A 26 12.64 -4.41 0.79
CA TYR A 26 12.13 -4.47 -0.58
C TYR A 26 12.14 -3.11 -1.29
N GLN A 27 11.71 -2.02 -0.61
CA GLN A 27 11.77 -0.67 -1.17
C GLN A 27 13.21 -0.20 -1.46
N GLN A 28 14.19 -0.65 -0.69
CA GLN A 28 15.58 -0.24 -0.86
C GLN A 28 16.34 -1.08 -1.90
N THR A 29 15.96 -2.35 -2.06
CA THR A 29 16.60 -3.30 -2.98
C THR A 29 15.83 -3.42 -4.30
N ALA A 30 14.58 -3.90 -4.24
CA ALA A 30 13.77 -4.23 -5.40
C ALA A 30 13.20 -2.99 -6.10
N SER A 31 12.84 -1.92 -5.37
CA SER A 31 12.30 -0.70 -5.99
C SER A 31 13.30 -0.01 -6.91
N LYS A 32 14.61 -0.14 -6.65
CA LYS A 32 15.65 0.42 -7.53
C LYS A 32 15.84 -0.39 -8.80
N ALA A 33 15.51 -1.68 -8.77
CA ALA A 33 15.68 -2.61 -9.89
C ALA A 33 14.43 -2.68 -10.80
N GLN A 34 13.23 -2.51 -10.26
CA GLN A 34 11.98 -2.71 -11.00
C GLN A 34 11.39 -1.45 -11.65
N GLY A 35 11.85 -0.24 -11.34
CA GLY A 35 11.31 0.99 -11.96
C GLY A 35 9.83 1.25 -11.61
N GLU A 36 9.16 2.07 -12.44
CA GLU A 36 7.78 2.57 -12.22
C GLU A 36 6.68 1.58 -12.65
N VAL A 37 6.76 0.31 -12.24
CA VAL A 37 5.80 -0.73 -12.68
C VAL A 37 4.42 -0.62 -12.01
N CYS A 38 4.35 0.08 -10.86
CA CYS A 38 3.11 0.20 -10.11
C CYS A 38 2.14 1.19 -10.76
N ASN A 39 0.95 0.72 -11.15
CA ASN A 39 -0.11 1.55 -11.77
C ASN A 39 -0.79 2.54 -10.81
N PHE A 40 -0.42 2.47 -9.53
CA PHE A 40 -1.07 3.16 -8.42
C PHE A 40 -0.16 4.21 -7.79
N ASN A 41 -0.77 5.28 -7.26
CA ASN A 41 -0.11 6.30 -6.45
C ASN A 41 -0.88 6.51 -5.11
N PRO A 42 -0.24 6.38 -3.93
CA PRO A 42 1.12 5.86 -3.71
C PRO A 42 1.28 4.43 -4.24
N THR A 43 2.54 3.99 -4.42
CA THR A 43 2.81 2.62 -4.89
C THR A 43 2.30 1.57 -3.90
N CYS A 44 2.05 0.33 -4.35
CA CYS A 44 1.53 -0.73 -3.48
C CYS A 44 2.41 -0.97 -2.25
N SER A 45 3.74 -0.86 -2.36
CA SER A 45 4.65 -0.98 -1.23
C SER A 45 4.54 0.20 -0.25
N HIS A 46 4.46 1.44 -0.75
CA HIS A 46 4.22 2.62 0.08
C HIS A 46 2.87 2.59 0.78
N PHE A 47 1.82 2.18 0.06
CA PHE A 47 0.50 1.97 0.63
C PHE A 47 0.51 0.92 1.73
N THR A 48 1.15 -0.22 1.51
CA THR A 48 1.21 -1.30 2.50
C THR A 48 1.97 -0.83 3.75
N TYR A 49 3.07 -0.09 3.58
CA TYR A 49 3.82 0.48 4.69
C TYR A 49 2.96 1.44 5.54
N GLU A 50 2.25 2.37 4.90
CA GLU A 50 1.34 3.31 5.59
C GLU A 50 0.12 2.60 6.18
N ALA A 51 -0.39 1.56 5.54
CA ALA A 51 -1.51 0.77 6.03
C ALA A 51 -1.13 -0.04 7.29
N ILE A 52 0.09 -0.57 7.38
CA ILE A 52 0.61 -1.22 8.59
C ILE A 52 0.78 -0.19 9.71
N ASP A 53 1.26 0.99 9.36
CA ASP A 53 1.45 2.06 10.33
C ASP A 53 0.12 2.46 11.00
N ARG A 54 -0.94 2.55 10.18
CA ARG A 54 -2.28 2.95 10.61
C ARG A 54 -3.12 1.82 11.23
N TYR A 55 -3.09 0.63 10.66
CA TYR A 55 -4.00 -0.48 10.98
C TYR A 55 -3.30 -1.74 11.51
N GLY A 56 -1.98 -1.74 11.64
CA GLY A 56 -1.21 -2.90 12.11
C GLY A 56 -1.28 -4.08 11.13
N PRO A 57 -1.51 -5.32 11.61
CA PRO A 57 -1.55 -6.51 10.75
C PRO A 57 -2.57 -6.45 9.61
N PHE A 58 -3.70 -5.78 9.80
CA PHE A 58 -4.71 -5.58 8.75
C PHE A 58 -4.18 -4.80 7.55
N GLY A 59 -3.13 -3.99 7.75
CA GLY A 59 -2.45 -3.29 6.66
C GLY A 59 -1.82 -4.24 5.63
N ILE A 60 -1.41 -5.45 6.05
CA ILE A 60 -0.89 -6.48 5.13
C ILE A 60 -2.00 -6.99 4.22
N ILE A 61 -3.19 -7.23 4.78
CA ILE A 61 -4.35 -7.72 4.01
C ILE A 61 -4.77 -6.66 2.98
N LEU A 62 -4.83 -5.39 3.38
CA LEU A 62 -5.13 -4.28 2.47
C LEU A 62 -4.05 -4.15 1.37
N GLY A 63 -2.79 -4.31 1.73
CA GLY A 63 -1.67 -4.29 0.79
C GLY A 63 -1.73 -5.44 -0.23
N ALA A 64 -2.01 -6.66 0.24
CA ALA A 64 -2.12 -7.86 -0.59
C ALA A 64 -3.29 -7.75 -1.59
N ASP A 65 -4.47 -7.39 -1.12
CA ASP A 65 -5.66 -7.15 -1.96
C ASP A 65 -5.41 -6.07 -3.03
N ARG A 66 -4.65 -5.01 -2.69
CA ARG A 66 -4.24 -4.02 -3.69
C ARG A 66 -3.20 -4.55 -4.67
N LEU A 67 -2.27 -5.39 -4.22
CA LEU A 67 -1.22 -5.96 -5.07
C LEU A 67 -1.81 -6.88 -6.14
N GLU A 68 -2.83 -7.67 -5.81
CA GLU A 68 -3.57 -8.51 -6.76
C GLU A 68 -4.22 -7.68 -7.88
N ARG A 69 -4.75 -6.51 -7.53
CA ARG A 69 -5.30 -5.55 -8.50
C ARG A 69 -4.25 -4.79 -9.29
N CYS A 70 -3.01 -4.74 -8.82
CA CYS A 70 -1.93 -3.96 -9.43
C CYS A 70 -1.34 -4.68 -10.65
N ASN A 71 -2.14 -4.78 -11.71
CA ASN A 71 -1.78 -5.37 -12.99
C ASN A 71 -2.25 -4.47 -14.15
N LEU A 72 -1.94 -4.84 -15.41
CA LEU A 72 -2.28 -4.03 -16.59
C LEU A 72 -3.80 -3.81 -16.75
N CYS A 73 -4.63 -4.77 -16.34
CA CYS A 73 -6.09 -4.69 -16.47
C CYS A 73 -6.73 -3.67 -15.50
N VAL A 74 -5.98 -3.13 -14.54
CA VAL A 74 -6.50 -2.15 -13.57
C VAL A 74 -7.08 -0.90 -14.24
N TRP A 75 -6.53 -0.51 -15.38
CA TRP A 75 -6.99 0.65 -16.15
C TRP A 75 -8.43 0.49 -16.66
N SER A 76 -8.93 -0.74 -16.81
CA SER A 76 -10.34 -1.00 -17.14
C SER A 76 -11.30 -0.57 -16.03
N TYR A 77 -10.83 -0.50 -14.77
CA TYR A 77 -11.62 -0.05 -13.62
C TYR A 77 -11.65 1.47 -13.46
N TYR A 78 -10.82 2.20 -14.20
CA TYR A 78 -10.83 3.66 -14.21
C TYR A 78 -12.17 4.19 -14.76
N GLY A 79 -12.78 5.13 -14.05
CA GLY A 79 -14.12 5.65 -14.33
C GLY A 79 -15.27 4.87 -13.68
N ARG A 80 -15.05 3.61 -13.25
CA ARG A 80 -16.06 2.81 -12.51
C ARG A 80 -15.80 2.78 -11.00
N TYR A 81 -14.56 2.51 -10.61
CA TYR A 81 -14.14 2.39 -9.21
C TYR A 81 -13.10 3.44 -8.81
N TYR A 82 -12.27 3.87 -9.76
CA TYR A 82 -11.27 4.90 -9.54
C TYR A 82 -11.60 6.13 -10.38
N HIS A 83 -11.64 7.30 -9.74
CA HIS A 83 -12.02 8.57 -10.40
C HIS A 83 -10.94 9.63 -10.31
N SER A 84 -9.75 9.29 -9.81
CA SER A 84 -8.68 10.25 -9.56
C SER A 84 -7.35 9.72 -10.06
N LEU A 85 -6.60 10.59 -10.75
CA LEU A 85 -5.23 10.34 -11.17
C LEU A 85 -4.29 11.29 -10.45
N LYS A 86 -3.10 10.80 -10.08
CA LYS A 86 -2.03 11.61 -9.52
C LYS A 86 -0.72 11.20 -10.18
N GLU A 87 -0.05 12.15 -10.82
CA GLU A 87 1.20 11.91 -11.59
C GLU A 87 0.99 10.83 -12.67
N GLY A 88 -0.16 10.86 -13.37
CA GLY A 88 -0.47 9.90 -14.43
C GLY A 88 -0.78 8.48 -13.95
N ARG A 89 -0.90 8.23 -12.64
CA ARG A 89 -1.26 6.94 -12.05
C ARG A 89 -2.59 6.98 -11.31
N ILE A 90 -3.22 5.83 -11.10
CA ILE A 90 -4.46 5.72 -10.33
C ILE A 90 -4.21 6.13 -8.88
N TYR A 91 -4.88 7.19 -8.43
CA TYR A 91 -4.73 7.69 -7.07
C TYR A 91 -5.63 6.94 -6.10
N ASP A 92 -5.02 6.20 -5.17
CA ASP A 92 -5.74 5.45 -4.14
C ASP A 92 -4.94 5.47 -2.82
N PRO A 93 -5.24 6.41 -1.91
CA PRO A 93 -4.52 6.57 -0.64
C PRO A 93 -5.08 5.69 0.50
N VAL A 94 -4.26 5.35 1.50
CA VAL A 94 -4.66 4.51 2.66
C VAL A 94 -5.87 5.05 3.41
N LYS A 95 -6.06 6.37 3.43
CA LYS A 95 -7.22 7.02 4.08
C LYS A 95 -8.57 6.53 3.56
N ASN A 96 -8.64 6.02 2.32
CA ASN A 96 -9.87 5.51 1.73
C ASN A 96 -10.22 4.08 2.21
N HIS A 97 -9.25 3.38 2.80
CA HIS A 97 -9.39 1.99 3.23
C HIS A 97 -9.39 1.94 4.75
N ASN A 98 -10.55 1.87 5.38
CA ASN A 98 -10.67 1.65 6.82
C ASN A 98 -11.33 0.29 7.06
N PRO A 99 -10.61 -0.69 7.66
CA PRO A 99 -11.16 -2.02 7.90
C PRO A 99 -12.19 -2.07 9.04
N PHE A 100 -12.27 -1.03 9.88
CA PHE A 100 -13.12 -1.00 11.07
C PHE A 100 -14.41 -0.20 10.89
N THR A 101 -14.55 0.55 9.79
CA THR A 101 -15.78 1.29 9.48
C THR A 101 -16.48 0.68 8.28
N ASN A 102 -17.79 0.47 8.37
CA ASN A 102 -18.60 -0.07 7.28
C ASN A 102 -18.84 0.95 6.14
N GLY A 103 -18.27 2.15 6.25
CA GLY A 103 -18.71 3.32 5.49
C GLY A 103 -18.06 3.57 4.13
N ASN A 104 -16.96 2.90 3.75
CA ASN A 104 -16.24 3.27 2.52
C ASN A 104 -15.60 2.13 1.71
N ARG A 105 -16.06 0.88 1.87
CA ARG A 105 -15.67 -0.25 0.99
C ARG A 105 -16.13 -0.11 -0.47
N ARG A 106 -16.76 1.01 -0.87
CA ARG A 106 -17.27 1.21 -2.24
C ARG A 106 -16.18 1.51 -3.28
N LEU A 107 -15.00 1.99 -2.86
CA LEU A 107 -13.94 2.44 -3.79
C LEU A 107 -12.86 1.37 -4.08
N SER A 108 -12.98 0.19 -3.46
CA SER A 108 -12.09 -0.94 -3.69
C SER A 108 -12.90 -2.22 -3.55
N ARG A 109 -13.77 -2.50 -4.55
CA ARG A 109 -14.37 -3.83 -4.61
C ARG A 109 -13.24 -4.85 -4.80
N PRO A 110 -13.12 -5.86 -3.90
CA PRO A 110 -12.21 -6.96 -4.11
C PRO A 110 -12.61 -7.72 -5.38
N LEU A 111 -11.65 -8.28 -6.09
CA LEU A 111 -11.86 -9.16 -7.24
C LEU A 111 -12.55 -10.50 -6.89
N TRP A 112 -13.00 -10.71 -5.65
CA TRP A 112 -13.70 -11.92 -5.20
C TRP A 112 -15.19 -11.92 -5.53
N HIS A 113 -15.56 -11.53 -6.76
CA HIS A 113 -16.91 -11.68 -7.32
C HIS A 113 -16.83 -12.17 -8.76
#